data_AF-A0A9D9E7R2-F1
#
_entry.id   AF-A0A9D9E7R2-F1
#
_cell.length_a   1.000
_cell.length_b   1.000
_cell.length_c   1.000
_cell.angle_alpha   90.00
_cell.angle_beta   90.00
_cell.angle_gamma   90.00
#
_symmetry.space_group_name_H-M   'P 1'
#
loop_
_entity.id
_entity.type
_entity.pdbx_description
1 polymer ?
#
loop_
_entity_poly.entity_id
_entity_poly.type
_entity_poly.pdbx_seq_one_letter_code
_entity_poly.pdbx_strand_id
1 'polypeptide(L)'
;VLNFLGVKYLYTNSGLNNVSIDKLPHGYESYYQNNFDYVPVIYGTNGNVQLYRSKQNYPLLYLQHNVMSNLKYNLLTPNEKELSLAQTAAIKNTKGLHTVKFKNSLINIPYKIYDDKGNKVSDVLNSQKATNYSIYIPNNKKYKNLELHFLFNNVFYNVPSLQEQIQMNNLNSLGINGSISNNKNQTSVHGSWDNFRRNVTNNFPTNRWTIALTSGNRNGILTQVSNLNMSEYEDIHNGIINLGWFKHLPNNINMLLQHIGKYSFNLKIVGLPMGHDYNDQVKKIQRNAVKHIKINNKEIVGTIKARTNGVIASSIPYDSGWKIKLNDKKVKPIKVDNAFIGFKINKPGYYKISMIYHTPGLNLGIFISLITFIALIFSRFLMFILNKKEEK
;
A
#
# COMPACT_ATOMS: atom_id res chain seq x y z
N VAL A 1 -6.80 -0.62 -0.71
CA VAL A 1 -6.42 -1.30 -1.96
C VAL A 1 -7.53 -2.30 -2.29
N LEU A 2 -8.36 -1.92 -3.25
CA LEU A 2 -9.49 -2.62 -3.85
C LEU A 2 -9.05 -3.90 -4.57
N ASN A 3 -9.54 -5.07 -4.12
CA ASN A 3 -9.17 -6.39 -4.67
C ASN A 3 -7.63 -6.54 -4.91
N PHE A 4 -6.82 -5.87 -4.07
CA PHE A 4 -5.36 -5.75 -4.18
C PHE A 4 -4.82 -5.63 -5.61
N LEU A 5 -5.27 -4.64 -6.39
CA LEU A 5 -4.78 -4.43 -7.78
C LEU A 5 -4.97 -5.66 -8.70
N GLY A 6 -5.95 -6.52 -8.39
CA GLY A 6 -6.22 -7.74 -9.15
C GLY A 6 -5.23 -8.88 -8.87
N VAL A 7 -4.56 -8.89 -7.72
CA VAL A 7 -3.64 -9.98 -7.33
C VAL A 7 -4.43 -11.27 -7.10
N LYS A 8 -3.91 -12.40 -7.58
CA LYS A 8 -4.61 -13.70 -7.49
C LYS A 8 -4.58 -14.33 -6.09
N TYR A 9 -3.44 -14.22 -5.40
CA TYR A 9 -3.19 -14.88 -4.13
C TYR A 9 -2.76 -13.87 -3.07
N LEU A 10 -3.35 -13.96 -1.88
CA LEU A 10 -3.02 -13.14 -0.73
C LEU A 10 -2.56 -14.05 0.41
N TYR A 11 -1.37 -13.80 0.93
CA TYR A 11 -0.85 -14.47 2.12
C TYR A 11 -1.03 -13.54 3.30
N THR A 12 -1.67 -14.02 4.37
CA THR A 12 -1.89 -13.24 5.58
C THR A 12 -1.39 -14.00 6.78
N ASN A 13 -0.70 -13.32 7.68
CA ASN A 13 -0.38 -13.88 8.99
C ASN A 13 -1.60 -13.71 9.89
N SER A 14 -2.26 -14.81 10.28
CA SER A 14 -3.25 -14.77 11.35
C SER A 14 -2.54 -14.98 12.68
N GLY A 15 -2.79 -14.10 13.65
CA GLY A 15 -2.31 -14.30 15.02
C GLY A 15 -2.75 -15.67 15.57
N LEU A 16 -2.08 -16.13 16.63
CA LEU A 16 -2.21 -17.48 17.23
C LEU A 16 -3.64 -17.96 17.54
N ASN A 17 -4.60 -17.05 17.59
CA ASN A 17 -6.00 -17.35 17.84
C ASN A 17 -6.79 -17.17 16.54
N ASN A 18 -7.50 -18.21 16.10
CA ASN A 18 -8.38 -18.29 14.93
C ASN A 18 -9.51 -17.23 14.90
N VAL A 19 -9.17 -15.94 14.99
CA VAL A 19 -10.10 -14.83 14.86
C VAL A 19 -10.36 -14.67 13.38
N SER A 20 -11.64 -14.70 12.99
CA SER A 20 -12.05 -14.47 11.61
C SER A 20 -11.46 -13.14 11.13
N ILE A 21 -10.64 -13.19 10.08
CA ILE A 21 -10.16 -11.98 9.41
C ILE A 21 -11.36 -11.42 8.66
N ASP A 22 -12.22 -10.67 9.35
CA ASP A 22 -13.39 -10.11 8.69
C ASP A 22 -13.02 -8.98 7.72
N LYS A 23 -11.75 -8.54 7.72
CA LYS A 23 -11.19 -7.57 6.80
C LYS A 23 -10.53 -8.27 5.60
N LEU A 24 -11.35 -8.90 4.77
CA LEU A 24 -10.92 -9.36 3.44
C LEU A 24 -11.41 -8.38 2.38
N PRO A 25 -10.60 -8.10 1.36
CA PRO A 25 -11.08 -7.44 0.16
C PRO A 25 -12.13 -8.31 -0.54
N HIS A 26 -12.99 -7.65 -1.29
CA HIS A 26 -14.03 -8.33 -2.06
C HIS A 26 -13.44 -9.32 -3.06
N GLY A 27 -14.05 -10.50 -3.16
CA GLY A 27 -13.68 -11.53 -4.13
C GLY A 27 -12.63 -12.53 -3.63
N TYR A 28 -12.03 -12.32 -2.46
CA TYR A 28 -11.11 -13.27 -1.86
C TYR A 28 -11.85 -14.30 -1.01
N GLU A 29 -11.54 -15.57 -1.27
CA GLU A 29 -12.02 -16.72 -0.52
C GLU A 29 -10.82 -17.47 0.07
N SER A 30 -10.99 -18.11 1.22
CA SER A 30 -9.95 -18.95 1.80
C SER A 30 -9.58 -20.07 0.82
N TYR A 31 -8.28 -20.25 0.59
CA TYR A 31 -7.70 -21.27 -0.25
C TYR A 31 -6.87 -22.15 0.68
N TYR A 32 -7.41 -23.34 1.03
CA TYR A 32 -6.93 -24.36 2.00
C TYR A 32 -7.71 -24.41 3.33
N GLN A 33 -8.20 -25.62 3.64
CA GLN A 33 -8.87 -25.97 4.90
C GLN A 33 -8.30 -27.24 5.55
N ASN A 34 -7.18 -27.81 5.06
CA ASN A 34 -6.58 -29.02 5.64
C ASN A 34 -5.04 -28.99 5.54
N ASN A 35 -4.40 -29.23 6.69
CA ASN A 35 -2.99 -29.54 6.96
C ASN A 35 -1.94 -28.87 6.04
N PHE A 36 -1.33 -27.80 6.52
CA PHE A 36 0.00 -27.43 6.03
C PHE A 36 1.03 -28.33 6.71
N ASP A 37 1.86 -28.98 5.90
CA ASP A 37 3.19 -29.39 6.32
C ASP A 37 3.90 -28.18 6.91
N TYR A 38 4.45 -28.37 8.10
CA TYR A 38 5.16 -27.38 8.89
C TYR A 38 6.24 -26.71 8.03
N VAL A 39 5.98 -25.51 7.49
CA VAL A 39 7.01 -24.71 6.83
C VAL A 39 7.84 -24.09 7.95
N PRO A 40 9.14 -24.41 8.07
CA PRO A 40 9.96 -23.87 9.14
C PRO A 40 9.97 -22.35 9.06
N VAL A 41 9.74 -21.75 10.22
CA VAL A 41 9.60 -20.33 10.49
C VAL A 41 10.63 -19.52 9.69
N ILE A 42 10.17 -18.84 8.64
CA ILE A 42 10.92 -17.73 8.05
C ILE A 42 10.75 -16.56 9.04
N TYR A 43 11.82 -16.27 9.77
CA TYR A 43 12.04 -15.15 10.70
C TYR A 43 10.79 -14.35 11.13
N GLY A 44 10.33 -14.59 12.37
CA GLY A 44 9.49 -13.64 13.12
C GLY A 44 7.97 -13.84 13.07
N THR A 45 7.46 -14.91 12.44
CA THR A 45 6.01 -15.17 12.39
C THR A 45 5.61 -16.32 13.31
N ASN A 46 5.26 -15.99 14.56
CA ASN A 46 4.57 -16.92 15.48
C ASN A 46 3.07 -16.99 15.12
N GLY A 47 2.74 -17.44 13.91
CA GLY A 47 1.34 -17.47 13.46
C GLY A 47 1.11 -18.37 12.25
N ASN A 48 -0.13 -18.86 12.11
CA ASN A 48 -0.55 -19.62 10.95
C ASN A 48 -0.61 -18.68 9.73
N VAL A 49 0.08 -19.03 8.64
CA VAL A 49 -0.06 -18.33 7.36
C VAL A 49 -1.33 -18.83 6.68
N GLN A 50 -2.28 -17.93 6.46
CA GLN A 50 -3.49 -18.22 5.72
C GLN A 50 -3.33 -17.74 4.27
N LEU A 51 -3.81 -18.56 3.34
CA LEU A 51 -3.80 -18.25 1.92
C LEU A 51 -5.22 -17.98 1.45
N TYR A 52 -5.40 -16.86 0.75
CA TYR A 52 -6.66 -16.48 0.13
C TYR A 52 -6.47 -16.39 -1.38
N ARG A 53 -7.52 -16.71 -2.14
CA ARG A 53 -7.52 -16.67 -3.59
C ARG A 53 -8.72 -15.87 -4.10
N SER A 54 -8.45 -15.00 -5.07
CA SER A 54 -9.49 -14.27 -5.81
C SER A 54 -9.65 -14.86 -7.21
N LYS A 55 -10.92 -14.99 -7.65
CA LYS A 55 -11.25 -15.31 -9.06
C LYS A 55 -11.26 -14.05 -9.93
N GLN A 56 -11.27 -12.88 -9.30
CA GLN A 56 -11.28 -11.56 -9.93
C GLN A 56 -9.86 -11.02 -10.13
N ASN A 57 -8.92 -11.88 -10.55
CA ASN A 57 -7.53 -11.46 -10.73
C ASN A 57 -7.25 -10.90 -12.14
N TYR A 58 -6.29 -9.98 -12.23
CA TYR A 58 -5.74 -9.54 -13.51
C TYR A 58 -4.69 -10.55 -13.99
N PRO A 59 -4.66 -10.92 -15.28
CA PRO A 59 -3.58 -11.71 -15.85
C PRO A 59 -2.25 -10.95 -15.79
N LEU A 60 -1.13 -11.68 -15.84
CA LEU A 60 0.21 -11.07 -15.86
C LEU A 60 0.37 -10.07 -17.02
N LEU A 61 -0.18 -10.41 -18.19
CA LEU A 61 -0.20 -9.59 -19.40
C LEU A 61 -1.60 -9.65 -20.01
N TYR A 62 -2.19 -8.50 -20.32
CA TYR A 62 -3.53 -8.44 -20.91
C TYR A 62 -3.70 -7.21 -21.81
N LEU A 63 -4.56 -7.34 -22.83
CA LEU A 63 -4.86 -6.25 -23.76
C LEU A 63 -5.98 -5.35 -23.22
N GLN A 64 -5.63 -4.09 -22.96
CA GLN A 64 -6.57 -3.00 -22.75
C GLN A 64 -6.84 -2.27 -24.07
N HIS A 65 -8.09 -2.30 -24.51
CA HIS A 65 -8.54 -1.55 -25.68
C HIS A 65 -8.66 -0.05 -25.38
N ASN A 66 -9.16 0.26 -24.19
CA ASN A 66 -9.43 1.62 -23.74
C ASN A 66 -8.18 2.23 -23.13
N VAL A 67 -7.88 3.46 -23.52
CA VAL A 67 -6.65 4.14 -23.11
C VAL A 67 -6.96 5.53 -22.58
N MET A 68 -6.19 5.97 -21.58
CA MET A 68 -6.16 7.36 -21.13
C MET A 68 -4.74 7.92 -21.15
N SER A 69 -4.61 9.26 -21.12
CA SER A 69 -3.29 9.89 -21.04
C SER A 69 -2.77 9.93 -19.60
N ASN A 70 -1.46 9.87 -19.40
CA ASN A 70 -0.86 10.01 -18.06
C ASN A 70 -1.25 11.34 -17.39
N LEU A 71 -1.43 12.42 -18.16
CA LEU A 71 -1.90 13.71 -17.63
C LEU A 71 -3.27 13.56 -16.95
N LYS A 72 -4.22 12.85 -17.58
CA LYS A 72 -5.54 12.59 -16.99
C LYS A 72 -5.44 11.62 -15.81
N TYR A 73 -4.64 10.58 -15.93
CA TYR A 73 -4.43 9.59 -14.86
C TYR A 73 -3.83 10.22 -13.59
N ASN A 74 -2.91 11.17 -13.73
CA ASN A 74 -2.26 11.82 -12.61
C ASN A 74 -3.22 12.66 -11.76
N LEU A 75 -4.28 13.19 -12.36
CA LEU A 75 -5.33 13.97 -11.69
C LEU A 75 -6.29 13.10 -10.88
N LEU A 76 -6.28 11.78 -11.07
CA LEU A 76 -7.14 10.86 -10.33
C LEU A 76 -6.66 10.71 -8.88
N THR A 77 -7.61 10.63 -7.95
CA THR A 77 -7.36 10.22 -6.56
C THR A 77 -6.85 8.77 -6.50
N PRO A 78 -6.20 8.34 -5.42
CA PRO A 78 -5.68 6.96 -5.33
C PRO A 78 -6.73 5.88 -5.59
N ASN A 79 -7.95 6.03 -5.06
CA ASN A 79 -9.05 5.07 -5.29
C ASN A 79 -9.53 5.09 -6.74
N GLU A 80 -9.56 6.26 -7.40
CA GLU A 80 -9.93 6.36 -8.82
C GLU A 80 -8.85 5.75 -9.72
N LYS A 81 -7.56 5.95 -9.40
CA LYS A 81 -6.45 5.29 -10.12
C LYS A 81 -6.63 3.78 -10.06
N GLU A 82 -6.89 3.25 -8.87
CA GLU A 82 -7.09 1.82 -8.67
C GLU A 82 -8.30 1.27 -9.45
N LEU A 83 -9.46 1.94 -9.39
CA LEU A 83 -10.64 1.56 -10.19
C LEU A 83 -10.39 1.67 -11.70
N SER A 84 -9.55 2.62 -12.13
CA SER A 84 -9.26 2.82 -13.55
C SER A 84 -8.47 1.68 -14.19
N LEU A 85 -7.70 0.90 -13.40
CA LEU A 85 -6.93 -0.25 -13.88
C LEU A 85 -7.83 -1.31 -14.53
N ALA A 86 -9.07 -1.45 -14.04
CA ALA A 86 -10.05 -2.37 -14.60
C ALA A 86 -10.61 -1.89 -15.97
N GLN A 87 -10.55 -0.58 -16.23
CA GLN A 87 -11.28 0.07 -17.33
C GLN A 87 -10.38 0.53 -18.47
N THR A 88 -9.15 0.94 -18.17
CA THR A 88 -8.26 1.64 -19.10
C THR A 88 -6.79 1.35 -18.80
N ALA A 89 -5.92 1.53 -19.80
CA ALA A 89 -4.49 1.69 -19.58
C ALA A 89 -4.07 3.16 -19.72
N ALA A 90 -3.35 3.72 -18.76
CA ALA A 90 -2.80 5.07 -18.85
C ALA A 90 -1.41 5.09 -19.48
N ILE A 91 -1.23 5.84 -20.58
CA ILE A 91 0.06 5.96 -21.28
C ILE A 91 0.36 7.41 -21.71
N LYS A 92 1.63 7.72 -21.96
CA LYS A 92 2.07 9.07 -22.39
C LYS A 92 1.51 9.47 -23.76
N ASN A 93 1.55 8.58 -24.75
CA ASN A 93 1.13 8.88 -26.13
C ASN A 93 -0.06 7.98 -26.53
N THR A 94 -1.25 8.57 -26.62
CA THR A 94 -2.50 7.88 -26.95
C THR A 94 -2.88 7.92 -28.45
N LYS A 95 -2.05 8.54 -29.31
CA LYS A 95 -2.36 8.70 -30.74
C LYS A 95 -2.62 7.33 -31.40
N GLY A 96 -3.70 7.25 -32.17
CA GLY A 96 -4.12 6.06 -32.91
C GLY A 96 -4.74 4.94 -32.06
N LEU A 97 -5.10 5.22 -30.80
CA LEU A 97 -5.74 4.28 -29.88
C LEU A 97 -7.12 4.80 -29.46
N HIS A 98 -7.98 3.88 -29.03
CA HIS A 98 -9.31 4.24 -28.54
C HIS A 98 -9.21 4.88 -27.15
N THR A 99 -9.46 6.19 -27.09
CA THR A 99 -9.39 6.95 -25.83
C THR A 99 -10.76 7.17 -25.23
N VAL A 100 -10.89 6.89 -23.93
CA VAL A 100 -12.15 7.04 -23.19
C VAL A 100 -11.95 7.89 -21.94
N LYS A 101 -13.03 8.49 -21.45
CA LYS A 101 -13.08 9.05 -20.11
C LYS A 101 -13.31 7.90 -19.12
N PHE A 102 -12.53 7.84 -18.05
CA PHE A 102 -12.75 6.92 -16.95
C PHE A 102 -14.13 7.14 -16.32
N LYS A 103 -14.90 6.07 -16.14
CA LYS A 103 -16.19 6.11 -15.48
C LYS A 103 -15.95 5.89 -13.98
N ASN A 104 -16.05 6.98 -13.22
CA ASN A 104 -15.95 6.92 -11.77
C ASN A 104 -17.23 6.32 -11.17
N SER A 105 -17.09 5.26 -10.39
CA SER A 105 -18.18 4.58 -9.66
C SER A 105 -18.13 4.81 -8.15
N LEU A 106 -17.24 5.66 -7.65
CA LEU A 106 -17.13 5.97 -6.23
C LEU A 106 -18.41 6.62 -5.70
N ILE A 107 -18.84 6.15 -4.53
CA ILE A 107 -19.97 6.72 -3.80
C ILE A 107 -19.42 7.53 -2.63
N ASN A 108 -19.64 8.84 -2.63
CA ASN A 108 -19.35 9.66 -1.46
C ASN A 108 -20.36 9.35 -0.35
N ILE A 109 -19.87 9.05 0.85
CA ILE A 109 -20.69 8.70 2.00
C ILE A 109 -20.65 9.89 2.99
N PRO A 110 -21.79 10.55 3.27
CA PRO A 110 -21.86 11.60 4.26
C PRO A 110 -21.64 11.01 5.65
N TYR A 111 -21.12 11.80 6.56
CA TYR A 111 -20.88 11.39 7.94
C TYR A 111 -21.00 12.56 8.91
N LYS A 112 -21.05 12.23 10.20
CA LYS A 112 -20.90 13.17 11.31
C LYS A 112 -19.97 12.54 12.35
N ILE A 113 -19.12 13.34 12.98
CA ILE A 113 -18.23 12.88 14.05
C ILE A 113 -18.82 13.33 15.39
N TYR A 114 -18.80 12.43 16.36
CA TYR A 114 -19.23 12.68 17.73
C TYR A 114 -18.09 12.34 18.70
N ASP A 115 -17.92 13.15 19.74
CA ASP A 115 -17.02 12.84 20.85
C ASP A 115 -17.60 11.74 21.76
N ASP A 116 -16.85 11.36 22.79
CA ASP A 116 -17.24 10.36 23.79
C ASP A 116 -18.45 10.78 24.65
N LYS A 117 -18.76 12.07 24.68
CA LYS A 117 -19.93 12.66 25.35
C LYS A 117 -21.16 12.79 24.42
N GLY A 118 -21.02 12.42 23.14
CA GLY A 118 -22.09 12.52 22.15
C GLY A 118 -22.29 13.91 21.54
N ASN A 119 -21.37 14.85 21.75
CA ASN A 119 -21.40 16.15 21.10
C ASN A 119 -20.88 16.04 19.67
N LYS A 120 -21.54 16.71 18.74
CA LYS A 120 -21.07 16.77 17.34
C LYS A 120 -19.81 17.63 17.26
N VAL A 121 -18.75 17.08 16.69
CA VAL A 121 -17.47 17.76 16.47
C VAL A 121 -17.17 17.89 14.97
N SER A 122 -16.29 18.83 14.61
CA SER A 122 -15.80 18.99 13.23
C SER A 122 -14.60 18.08 12.95
N ASP A 123 -14.02 18.14 11.75
CA ASP A 123 -12.81 17.39 11.40
C ASP A 123 -11.52 17.97 12.05
N VAL A 124 -11.66 19.03 12.85
CA VAL A 124 -10.61 19.54 13.76
C VAL A 124 -10.88 18.96 15.15
N LEU A 125 -10.05 18.02 15.58
CA LEU A 125 -10.25 17.25 16.81
C LEU A 125 -9.14 17.55 17.82
N ASN A 126 -9.50 18.20 18.92
CA ASN A 126 -8.57 18.40 20.03
C ASN A 126 -8.58 17.14 20.93
N SER A 127 -7.59 16.26 20.76
CA SER A 127 -7.42 15.07 21.60
C SER A 127 -6.65 15.42 22.87
N GLN A 128 -7.33 15.98 23.87
CA GLN A 128 -6.73 16.31 25.18
C GLN A 128 -6.40 15.06 26.03
N LYS A 129 -6.95 13.90 25.66
CA LYS A 129 -6.68 12.54 26.16
C LYS A 129 -6.76 11.59 24.97
N ALA A 130 -6.22 10.37 25.03
CA ALA A 130 -6.59 9.32 24.08
C ALA A 130 -8.12 9.20 24.08
N THR A 131 -8.77 9.69 23.02
CA THR A 131 -10.22 9.88 22.97
C THR A 131 -10.82 9.02 21.87
N ASN A 132 -11.92 8.38 22.21
CA ASN A 132 -12.75 7.68 21.25
C ASN A 132 -13.74 8.67 20.64
N TYR A 133 -13.88 8.60 19.32
CA TYR A 133 -14.85 9.35 18.54
C TYR A 133 -15.72 8.36 17.76
N SER A 134 -16.99 8.70 17.58
CA SER A 134 -17.90 7.91 16.76
C SER A 134 -18.15 8.62 15.44
N ILE A 135 -17.80 7.97 14.33
CA ILE A 135 -18.15 8.41 12.98
C ILE A 135 -19.50 7.80 12.62
N TYR A 136 -20.55 8.60 12.67
CA TYR A 136 -21.92 8.22 12.33
C TYR A 136 -22.19 8.37 10.84
N ILE A 137 -22.77 7.34 10.23
CA ILE A 137 -23.16 7.32 8.82
C ILE A 137 -24.70 7.39 8.71
N PRO A 138 -25.28 8.55 8.33
CA PRO A 138 -26.73 8.67 8.17
C PRO A 138 -27.24 7.82 7.01
N ASN A 139 -28.43 7.22 7.19
CA ASN A 139 -29.08 6.35 6.22
C ASN A 139 -28.19 5.20 5.71
N ASN A 140 -27.31 4.68 6.57
CA ASN A 140 -26.33 3.62 6.27
C ASN A 140 -26.91 2.42 5.49
N LYS A 141 -28.16 2.01 5.78
CA LYS A 141 -28.83 0.86 5.15
C LYS A 141 -28.93 0.97 3.62
N LYS A 142 -28.88 2.17 3.03
CA LYS A 142 -28.90 2.37 1.57
C LYS A 142 -27.58 1.95 0.90
N TYR A 143 -26.49 1.95 1.66
CA TYR A 143 -25.17 1.58 1.19
C TYR A 143 -24.93 0.09 1.40
N LYS A 144 -24.85 -0.65 0.30
CA LYS A 144 -24.74 -2.11 0.29
C LYS A 144 -23.66 -2.56 -0.68
N ASN A 145 -23.04 -3.70 -0.39
CA ASN A 145 -22.07 -4.38 -1.26
C ASN A 145 -20.93 -3.45 -1.72
N LEU A 146 -20.23 -2.82 -0.78
CA LEU A 146 -19.15 -1.89 -1.10
C LEU A 146 -17.94 -2.10 -0.19
N GLU A 147 -16.75 -1.78 -0.69
CA GLU A 147 -15.57 -1.59 0.15
C GLU A 147 -15.54 -0.16 0.71
N LEU A 148 -15.29 -0.04 2.01
CA LEU A 148 -15.36 1.23 2.72
C LEU A 148 -13.97 1.81 2.98
N HIS A 149 -13.70 2.98 2.40
CA HIS A 149 -12.41 3.67 2.52
C HIS A 149 -12.58 5.03 3.20
N PHE A 150 -11.64 5.35 4.09
CA PHE A 150 -11.53 6.64 4.78
C PHE A 150 -10.27 7.34 4.28
N LEU A 151 -10.43 8.47 3.60
CA LEU A 151 -9.33 9.27 3.09
C LEU A 151 -9.10 10.41 4.06
N PHE A 152 -7.94 10.42 4.68
CA PHE A 152 -7.46 11.51 5.52
C PHE A 152 -6.49 12.34 4.70
N ASN A 153 -6.82 13.61 4.49
CA ASN A 153 -5.95 14.57 3.81
C ASN A 153 -5.57 15.68 4.78
N ASN A 154 -4.43 16.33 4.57
CA ASN A 154 -3.94 17.43 5.41
C ASN A 154 -3.94 17.07 6.91
N VAL A 155 -3.44 15.88 7.23
CA VAL A 155 -3.29 15.43 8.62
C VAL A 155 -2.18 16.25 9.27
N PHE A 156 -2.55 16.98 10.30
CA PHE A 156 -1.66 17.73 11.17
C PHE A 156 -1.85 17.27 12.61
N TYR A 157 -0.72 17.01 13.28
CA TYR A 157 -0.67 16.65 14.68
C TYR A 157 0.26 17.60 15.40
N ASN A 158 -0.32 18.41 16.29
CA ASN A 158 0.44 19.30 17.12
C ASN A 158 0.76 18.60 18.43
N VAL A 159 2.05 18.35 18.59
CA VAL A 159 2.65 17.78 19.79
C VAL A 159 2.37 18.73 20.97
N PRO A 160 1.78 18.26 22.08
CA PRO A 160 1.48 19.11 23.22
C PRO A 160 2.78 19.60 23.86
N SER A 161 2.79 20.86 24.30
CA SER A 161 3.89 21.44 25.07
C SER A 161 4.08 20.69 26.41
N LEU A 162 5.27 20.79 27.01
CA LEU A 162 5.52 20.19 28.32
C LEU A 162 4.51 20.64 29.39
N GLN A 163 4.10 21.92 29.36
CA GLN A 163 3.09 22.45 30.27
C GLN A 163 1.72 21.81 30.03
N GLU A 164 1.27 21.73 28.76
CA GLU A 164 0.03 21.05 28.41
C GLU A 164 0.07 19.57 28.83
N GLN A 165 1.21 18.88 28.66
CA GLN A 165 1.37 17.48 29.07
C GLN A 165 1.28 17.30 30.59
N ILE A 166 1.92 18.18 31.38
CA ILE A 166 1.83 18.14 32.85
C ILE A 166 0.38 18.36 33.29
N GLN A 167 -0.32 19.35 32.71
CA GLN A 167 -1.74 19.58 33.01
C GLN A 167 -2.61 18.36 32.65
N MET A 168 -2.39 17.77 31.47
CA MET A 168 -3.13 16.59 31.01
C MET A 168 -2.86 15.34 31.86
N ASN A 169 -1.62 15.14 32.33
CA ASN A 169 -1.27 14.03 33.23
C ASN A 169 -1.90 14.20 34.61
N ASN A 170 -2.01 15.44 35.10
CA ASN A 170 -2.74 15.71 36.34
C ASN A 170 -4.24 15.38 36.18
N LEU A 171 -4.84 15.67 35.02
CA LEU A 171 -6.24 15.34 34.70
C LEU A 171 -6.49 13.84 34.45
N ASN A 172 -5.50 13.12 33.95
CA ASN A 172 -5.58 11.69 33.60
C ASN A 172 -5.00 10.75 34.64
N SER A 173 -4.33 11.27 35.66
CA SER A 173 -3.95 10.47 36.82
C SER A 173 -5.24 10.00 37.50
N LEU A 174 -5.53 8.71 37.35
CA LEU A 174 -6.40 8.03 38.30
C LEU A 174 -5.77 8.31 39.66
N GLY A 175 -6.44 9.14 40.47
CA GLY A 175 -5.95 9.50 41.79
C GLY A 175 -5.51 8.23 42.50
N ILE A 176 -4.21 8.15 42.83
CA ILE A 176 -3.59 7.27 43.82
C ILE A 176 -4.40 6.00 44.10
N ASN A 177 -4.61 5.16 43.08
CA ASN A 177 -5.21 3.84 43.22
C ASN A 177 -4.61 2.87 42.19
N GLY A 178 -3.34 3.08 41.86
CA GLY A 178 -2.48 1.96 41.47
C GLY A 178 -2.25 1.13 42.72
N SER A 179 -2.61 -0.15 42.69
CA SER A 179 -2.50 -1.10 43.79
C SER A 179 -1.35 -0.81 44.74
N ILE A 180 -1.69 -0.75 46.02
CA ILE A 180 -0.79 -0.70 47.17
C ILE A 180 0.15 -1.92 47.09
N SER A 181 1.23 -1.81 46.34
CA SER A 181 2.36 -2.72 46.38
C SER A 181 3.25 -2.26 47.53
N ASN A 182 2.97 -2.81 48.71
CA ASN A 182 3.87 -2.95 49.85
C ASN A 182 4.76 -1.74 50.22
N ASN A 183 4.27 -0.98 51.21
CA ASN A 183 5.06 -0.55 52.37
C ASN A 183 6.35 0.25 52.16
N LYS A 184 6.33 1.32 51.34
CA LYS A 184 7.16 2.51 51.62
C LYS A 184 6.41 3.79 51.29
N ASN A 185 6.23 4.62 52.30
CA ASN A 185 5.66 5.96 52.23
C ASN A 185 6.28 6.77 51.08
N GLN A 186 5.57 6.91 49.96
CA GLN A 186 5.81 8.03 49.05
C GLN A 186 5.14 9.25 49.66
N THR A 187 5.93 10.05 50.37
CA THR A 187 5.53 11.43 50.66
C THR A 187 5.24 12.12 49.31
N SER A 188 4.25 13.02 49.29
CA SER A 188 3.77 13.73 48.10
C SER A 188 4.88 14.38 47.26
N VAL A 189 6.02 14.71 47.88
CA VAL A 189 7.20 15.31 47.23
C VAL A 189 7.96 14.31 46.34
N HIS A 190 8.17 13.06 46.78
CA HIS A 190 8.84 12.04 45.96
C HIS A 190 7.95 11.56 44.81
N GLY A 191 6.64 11.38 45.04
CA GLY A 191 5.70 11.07 43.96
C GLY A 191 5.61 12.17 42.90
N SER A 192 5.71 13.45 43.32
CA SER A 192 5.73 14.60 42.41
C SER A 192 7.01 14.68 41.59
N TRP A 193 8.17 14.42 42.20
CA TRP A 193 9.46 14.40 41.50
C TRP A 193 9.58 13.21 40.55
N ASP A 194 9.10 12.02 40.94
CA ASP A 194 9.04 10.85 40.07
C ASP A 194 8.09 11.09 38.89
N ASN A 195 6.95 11.74 39.12
CA ASN A 195 6.04 12.18 38.05
C ASN A 195 6.72 13.16 37.10
N PHE A 196 7.40 14.18 37.63
CA PHE A 196 8.13 15.15 36.82
C PHE A 196 9.24 14.47 35.99
N ARG A 197 10.07 13.63 36.62
CA ARG A 197 11.13 12.89 35.94
C ARG A 197 10.56 11.98 34.87
N ARG A 198 9.49 11.23 35.14
CA ARG A 198 8.78 10.42 34.12
C ARG A 198 8.28 11.27 32.95
N ASN A 199 7.69 12.43 33.23
CA ASN A 199 7.21 13.35 32.18
C ASN A 199 8.35 13.90 31.33
N VAL A 200 9.52 14.14 31.92
CA VAL A 200 10.71 14.65 31.22
C VAL A 200 11.49 13.55 30.48
N THR A 201 11.59 12.33 31.03
CA THR A 201 12.46 11.28 30.49
C THR A 201 11.74 10.23 29.64
N ASN A 202 10.47 9.91 29.90
CA ASN A 202 9.75 8.82 29.20
C ASN A 202 8.84 9.33 28.08
N ASN A 203 8.53 10.62 28.05
CA ASN A 203 7.69 11.28 27.05
C ASN A 203 8.50 12.35 26.30
N PHE A 204 9.63 12.00 25.68
CA PHE A 204 10.16 12.89 24.66
C PHE A 204 9.05 13.09 23.62
N PRO A 205 8.55 14.33 23.43
CA PRO A 205 7.41 14.57 22.56
C PRO A 205 7.87 14.28 21.14
N THR A 206 7.46 13.13 20.62
CA THR A 206 7.70 12.81 19.21
C THR A 206 6.48 13.27 18.43
N ASN A 207 6.67 13.57 17.16
CA ASN A 207 5.56 13.81 16.26
C ASN A 207 4.82 12.53 15.87
N ARG A 208 5.00 11.43 16.61
CA ARG A 208 4.27 10.19 16.43
C ARG A 208 2.80 10.39 16.73
N TRP A 209 1.96 9.93 15.83
CA TRP A 209 0.52 9.89 16.01
C TRP A 209 -0.08 8.67 15.31
N THR A 210 -1.27 8.26 15.76
CA THR A 210 -1.99 7.12 15.18
C THR A 210 -3.48 7.36 15.23
N ILE A 211 -4.13 7.25 14.08
CA ILE A 211 -5.58 7.24 13.93
C ILE A 211 -5.99 5.80 13.63
N ALA A 212 -6.75 5.19 14.53
CA ALA A 212 -7.26 3.84 14.37
C ALA A 212 -8.77 3.87 14.14
N LEU A 213 -9.23 3.14 13.12
CA LEU A 213 -10.65 2.94 12.85
C LEU A 213 -11.04 1.49 13.11
N THR A 214 -12.19 1.28 13.74
CA THR A 214 -12.69 -0.04 14.12
C THR A 214 -14.19 -0.17 13.86
N SER A 215 -14.60 -1.35 13.40
CA SER A 215 -16.00 -1.73 13.14
C SER A 215 -16.18 -3.23 13.31
N GLY A 216 -16.62 -3.66 14.49
CA GLY A 216 -16.55 -5.07 14.87
C GLY A 216 -15.11 -5.57 14.81
N ASN A 217 -14.86 -6.70 14.16
CA ASN A 217 -13.50 -7.27 14.01
C ASN A 217 -12.67 -6.60 12.89
N ARG A 218 -13.23 -5.65 12.14
CA ARG A 218 -12.47 -4.89 11.12
C ARG A 218 -11.75 -3.74 11.79
N ASN A 219 -10.44 -3.65 11.56
CA ASN A 219 -9.65 -2.52 12.01
C ASN A 219 -8.75 -1.98 10.90
N GLY A 220 -8.31 -0.74 11.02
CA GLY A 220 -7.29 -0.17 10.16
C GLY A 220 -6.67 1.04 10.84
N ILE A 221 -5.39 1.26 10.57
CA ILE A 221 -4.61 2.31 11.21
C ILE A 221 -3.93 3.19 10.17
N LEU A 222 -3.79 4.46 10.50
CA LEU A 222 -2.90 5.41 9.85
C LEU A 222 -1.97 5.95 10.93
N THR A 223 -0.65 5.88 10.71
CA THR A 223 0.33 6.23 11.73
C THR A 223 1.47 7.05 11.13
N GLN A 224 1.94 8.03 11.91
CA GLN A 224 3.23 8.69 11.74
C GLN A 224 4.23 8.00 12.64
N VAL A 225 5.29 7.47 12.07
CA VAL A 225 6.42 6.94 12.85
C VAL A 225 7.14 8.10 13.52
N SER A 226 7.68 7.86 14.71
CA SER A 226 8.48 8.85 15.45
C SER A 226 9.63 9.39 14.60
N ASN A 227 9.85 10.71 14.64
CA ASN A 227 11.03 11.39 14.09
C ASN A 227 12.37 10.90 14.65
N LEU A 228 12.37 10.12 15.72
CA LEU A 228 13.56 9.46 16.25
C LEU A 228 13.92 8.17 15.46
N ASN A 229 13.01 7.64 14.63
CA ASN A 229 13.28 6.49 13.78
C ASN A 229 13.90 6.94 12.45
N MET A 230 15.22 7.11 12.43
CA MET A 230 15.95 7.64 11.28
C MET A 230 15.88 6.77 10.01
N SER A 231 15.46 5.51 10.10
CA SER A 231 15.41 4.59 8.95
C SER A 231 14.05 4.55 8.26
N GLU A 232 12.96 4.85 8.98
CA GLU A 232 11.58 4.68 8.48
C GLU A 232 10.74 5.96 8.60
N TYR A 233 11.37 7.08 8.99
CA TYR A 233 10.66 8.35 9.12
C TYR A 233 10.38 8.98 7.75
N GLU A 234 9.09 9.09 7.43
CA GLU A 234 8.54 9.93 6.38
C GLU A 234 7.43 10.79 7.00
N ASP A 235 7.38 12.08 6.68
CA ASP A 235 6.33 12.96 7.18
C ASP A 235 5.02 12.73 6.41
N ILE A 236 4.02 12.17 7.09
CA ILE A 236 2.77 11.70 6.49
C ILE A 236 1.69 12.76 6.71
N HIS A 237 1.21 13.36 5.64
CA HIS A 237 0.05 14.27 5.70
C HIS A 237 -1.22 13.70 5.06
N ASN A 238 -1.12 12.58 4.35
CA ASN A 238 -2.24 11.99 3.63
C ASN A 238 -2.22 10.47 3.78
N GLY A 239 -3.40 9.87 3.94
CA GLY A 239 -3.50 8.42 4.12
C GLY A 239 -4.89 7.88 3.84
N ILE A 240 -4.96 6.58 3.57
CA ILE A 240 -6.22 5.87 3.33
C ILE A 240 -6.31 4.69 4.27
N ILE A 241 -7.38 4.66 5.06
CA ILE A 241 -7.74 3.48 5.85
C ILE A 241 -8.83 2.71 5.09
N ASN A 242 -8.51 1.52 4.60
CA ASN A 242 -9.49 0.57 4.07
C ASN A 242 -10.02 -0.30 5.21
N LEU A 243 -11.33 -0.35 5.43
CA LEU A 243 -11.97 -1.25 6.41
C LEU A 243 -12.51 -2.55 5.78
N GLY A 244 -12.31 -2.74 4.47
CA GLY A 244 -12.71 -3.94 3.73
C GLY A 244 -14.14 -3.87 3.23
N TRP A 245 -14.65 -5.03 2.79
CA TRP A 245 -15.97 -5.15 2.18
C TRP A 245 -17.10 -5.26 3.21
N PHE A 246 -18.21 -4.57 2.91
CA PHE A 246 -19.44 -4.57 3.68
C PHE A 246 -20.64 -4.91 2.80
N LYS A 247 -21.41 -5.93 3.21
CA LYS A 247 -22.74 -6.19 2.65
C LYS A 247 -23.73 -5.07 2.98
N HIS A 248 -23.68 -4.58 4.22
CA HIS A 248 -24.41 -3.42 4.71
C HIS A 248 -23.47 -2.58 5.57
N LEU A 249 -23.49 -1.26 5.40
CA LEU A 249 -22.68 -0.39 6.26
C LEU A 249 -23.19 -0.37 7.70
N PRO A 250 -22.31 -0.31 8.71
CA PRO A 250 -22.70 -0.10 10.09
C PRO A 250 -23.24 1.32 10.30
N ASN A 251 -23.96 1.54 11.41
CA ASN A 251 -24.42 2.89 11.77
C ASN A 251 -23.25 3.80 12.17
N ASN A 252 -22.27 3.22 12.87
CA ASN A 252 -21.14 3.92 13.47
C ASN A 252 -19.83 3.19 13.18
N ILE A 253 -18.76 3.95 13.06
CA ILE A 253 -17.38 3.48 12.99
C ILE A 253 -16.64 4.14 14.14
N ASN A 254 -15.98 3.36 14.99
CA ASN A 254 -15.23 3.90 16.11
C ASN A 254 -13.85 4.36 15.63
N MET A 255 -13.50 5.60 15.97
CA MET A 255 -12.21 6.22 15.68
C MET A 255 -11.48 6.51 16.99
N LEU A 256 -10.26 5.98 17.12
CA LEU A 256 -9.39 6.20 18.27
C LEU A 256 -8.17 7.01 17.84
N LEU A 257 -7.97 8.15 18.49
CA LEU A 257 -6.72 8.91 18.42
C LEU A 257 -5.83 8.42 19.56
N GLN A 258 -4.79 7.65 19.23
CA GLN A 258 -4.01 6.92 20.25
C GLN A 258 -3.05 7.80 21.04
N HIS A 259 -2.55 8.87 20.42
CA HIS A 259 -1.60 9.78 21.05
C HIS A 259 -2.30 11.08 21.46
N ILE A 260 -1.93 11.62 22.62
CA ILE A 260 -2.49 12.86 23.16
C ILE A 260 -1.89 14.05 22.40
N GLY A 261 -2.74 14.92 21.86
CA GLY A 261 -2.33 16.10 21.11
C GLY A 261 -3.48 16.69 20.30
N LYS A 262 -3.24 17.77 19.55
CA LYS A 262 -4.29 18.37 18.71
C LYS A 262 -4.18 17.80 17.30
N TYR A 263 -5.27 17.22 16.80
CA TYR A 263 -5.36 16.64 15.46
C TYR A 263 -6.21 17.54 14.58
N SER A 264 -5.78 17.74 13.35
CA SER A 264 -6.59 18.37 12.31
C SER A 264 -6.43 17.57 11.05
N PHE A 265 -7.53 17.27 10.37
CA PHE A 265 -7.50 16.58 9.09
C PHE A 265 -8.76 16.87 8.30
N ASN A 266 -8.73 16.62 7.00
CA ASN A 266 -9.90 16.62 6.13
C ASN A 266 -10.27 15.16 5.85
N LEU A 267 -11.38 14.71 6.43
CA LEU A 267 -11.87 13.35 6.23
C LEU A 267 -12.84 13.27 5.05
N LYS A 268 -12.66 12.26 4.20
CA LYS A 268 -13.64 11.88 3.19
C LYS A 268 -13.89 10.38 3.26
N ILE A 269 -15.15 9.99 3.34
CA ILE A 269 -15.56 8.58 3.30
C ILE A 269 -16.09 8.27 1.90
N VAL A 270 -15.55 7.22 1.30
CA VAL A 270 -16.02 6.71 0.01
C VAL A 270 -16.32 5.22 0.08
N GLY A 271 -17.41 4.83 -0.57
CA GLY A 271 -17.73 3.44 -0.84
C GLY A 271 -17.35 3.11 -2.27
N LEU A 272 -16.67 1.97 -2.44
CA LEU A 272 -16.32 1.42 -3.74
C LEU A 272 -17.30 0.28 -4.02
N PRO A 273 -18.28 0.47 -4.93
CA PRO A 273 -19.27 -0.57 -5.22
C PRO A 273 -18.58 -1.80 -5.80
N MET A 274 -18.80 -2.93 -5.15
CA MET A 274 -18.23 -4.21 -5.52
C MET A 274 -19.36 -5.13 -5.95
N GLY A 275 -19.33 -5.55 -7.21
CA GLY A 275 -20.42 -6.34 -7.77
C GLY A 275 -20.30 -6.51 -9.28
N HIS A 276 -21.45 -6.54 -9.95
CA HIS A 276 -21.57 -6.94 -11.34
C HIS A 276 -20.68 -6.11 -12.29
N ASP A 277 -20.75 -4.78 -12.22
CA ASP A 277 -20.00 -3.87 -13.10
C ASP A 277 -18.49 -4.09 -13.02
N TYR A 278 -17.92 -4.16 -11.81
CA TYR A 278 -16.49 -4.41 -11.61
C TYR A 278 -16.12 -5.82 -12.11
N ASN A 279 -16.91 -6.83 -11.73
CA ASN A 279 -16.67 -8.22 -12.13
C ASN A 279 -16.67 -8.39 -13.66
N ASP A 280 -17.52 -7.66 -14.38
CA ASP A 280 -17.57 -7.69 -15.84
C ASP A 280 -16.35 -7.02 -16.48
N GLN A 281 -15.86 -5.92 -15.90
CA GLN A 281 -14.60 -5.29 -16.31
C GLN A 281 -13.44 -6.27 -16.15
N VAL A 282 -13.36 -6.96 -15.01
CA VAL A 282 -12.33 -7.97 -14.76
C VAL A 282 -12.44 -9.15 -15.72
N LYS A 283 -13.65 -9.68 -15.97
CA LYS A 283 -13.88 -10.75 -16.96
C LYS A 283 -13.43 -10.33 -18.36
N LYS A 284 -13.64 -9.07 -18.75
CA LYS A 284 -13.16 -8.53 -20.03
C LYS A 284 -11.63 -8.53 -20.10
N ILE A 285 -10.95 -8.11 -19.03
CA ILE A 285 -9.49 -8.19 -18.91
C ILE A 285 -9.02 -9.65 -19.03
N GLN A 286 -9.64 -10.58 -18.31
CA GLN A 286 -9.27 -12.00 -18.33
C GLN A 286 -9.46 -12.64 -19.71
N ARG A 287 -10.52 -12.29 -20.44
CA ARG A 287 -10.73 -12.74 -21.84
C ARG A 287 -9.65 -12.22 -22.79
N ASN A 288 -9.08 -11.06 -22.49
CA ASN A 288 -8.01 -10.40 -23.25
C ASN A 288 -6.60 -10.73 -22.73
N ALA A 289 -6.45 -11.79 -21.93
CA ALA A 289 -5.16 -12.26 -21.42
C ALA A 289 -4.24 -12.76 -22.54
N VAL A 290 -2.94 -12.56 -22.35
CA VAL A 290 -1.92 -13.32 -23.06
C VAL A 290 -1.96 -14.78 -22.57
N LYS A 291 -1.97 -15.72 -23.50
CA LYS A 291 -2.06 -17.16 -23.27
C LYS A 291 -0.72 -17.85 -23.49
N HIS A 292 -0.59 -19.07 -22.99
CA HIS A 292 0.61 -19.91 -23.12
C HIS A 292 1.88 -19.21 -22.62
N ILE A 293 1.75 -18.49 -21.50
CA ILE A 293 2.87 -17.78 -20.90
C ILE A 293 3.90 -18.80 -20.41
N LYS A 294 5.15 -18.64 -20.85
CA LYS A 294 6.32 -19.32 -20.28
C LYS A 294 7.29 -18.26 -19.80
N ILE A 295 7.79 -18.46 -18.57
CA ILE A 295 8.73 -17.55 -17.92
C ILE A 295 10.01 -18.34 -17.65
N ASN A 296 11.15 -17.77 -18.02
CA ASN A 296 12.47 -18.22 -17.59
C ASN A 296 13.23 -17.03 -16.96
N ASN A 297 14.48 -17.23 -16.58
CA ASN A 297 15.26 -16.24 -15.82
C ASN A 297 15.35 -14.84 -16.46
N LYS A 298 15.21 -14.72 -17.80
CA LYS A 298 15.38 -13.44 -18.51
C LYS A 298 14.28 -13.16 -19.53
N GLU A 299 13.41 -14.11 -19.81
CA GLU A 299 12.44 -14.01 -20.90
C GLU A 299 11.05 -14.46 -20.48
N ILE A 300 10.07 -13.72 -20.96
CA ILE A 300 8.65 -14.04 -20.90
C ILE A 300 8.15 -14.16 -22.33
N VAL A 301 7.64 -15.34 -22.69
CA VAL A 301 7.01 -15.58 -23.99
C VAL A 301 5.54 -15.90 -23.82
N GLY A 302 4.74 -15.54 -24.80
CA GLY A 302 3.31 -15.84 -24.79
C GLY A 302 2.67 -15.55 -26.15
N THR A 303 1.37 -15.79 -26.23
CA THR A 303 0.59 -15.60 -27.46
C THR A 303 -0.71 -14.87 -27.17
N ILE A 304 -1.14 -14.00 -28.09
CA ILE A 304 -2.43 -13.31 -27.96
C ILE A 304 -3.13 -13.21 -29.31
N LYS A 305 -4.45 -13.44 -29.30
CA LYS A 305 -5.35 -13.09 -30.41
C LYS A 305 -6.00 -11.76 -30.08
N ALA A 306 -5.39 -10.66 -30.53
CA ALA A 306 -5.90 -9.31 -30.33
C ALA A 306 -7.07 -9.05 -31.29
N ARG A 307 -8.26 -8.78 -30.74
CA ARG A 307 -9.47 -8.43 -31.53
C ARG A 307 -9.53 -6.95 -31.89
N THR A 308 -8.81 -6.12 -31.16
CA THR A 308 -8.77 -4.67 -31.32
C THR A 308 -7.33 -4.18 -31.23
N ASN A 309 -7.07 -2.95 -31.66
CA ASN A 309 -5.88 -2.24 -31.21
C ASN A 309 -6.00 -1.89 -29.70
N GLY A 310 -4.88 -1.55 -29.08
CA GLY A 310 -4.82 -1.24 -27.66
C GLY A 310 -3.40 -1.28 -27.09
N VAL A 311 -3.33 -1.43 -25.77
CA VAL A 311 -2.09 -1.53 -24.98
C VAL A 311 -2.09 -2.87 -24.26
N ILE A 312 -1.00 -3.62 -24.38
CA ILE A 312 -0.72 -4.71 -23.45
C ILE A 312 -0.23 -4.08 -22.15
N ALA A 313 -1.02 -4.22 -21.09
CA ALA A 313 -0.65 -3.86 -19.73
C ALA A 313 -0.09 -5.09 -19.00
N SER A 314 0.71 -4.86 -17.96
CA SER A 314 1.26 -5.91 -17.12
C SER A 314 1.30 -5.50 -15.65
N SER A 315 1.57 -6.46 -14.76
CA SER A 315 1.93 -6.19 -13.36
C SER A 315 3.44 -6.16 -13.12
N ILE A 316 4.25 -6.21 -14.18
CA ILE A 316 5.71 -6.20 -14.10
C ILE A 316 6.16 -4.74 -14.04
N PRO A 317 7.00 -4.33 -13.07
CA PRO A 317 7.51 -2.97 -13.00
C PRO A 317 8.24 -2.55 -14.27
N TYR A 318 8.08 -1.29 -14.66
CA TYR A 318 8.80 -0.70 -15.78
C TYR A 318 10.29 -0.57 -15.47
N ASP A 319 11.12 -1.04 -16.40
CA ASP A 319 12.56 -0.79 -16.42
C ASP A 319 13.05 -0.56 -17.87
N SER A 320 14.15 0.16 -18.04
CA SER A 320 14.73 0.44 -19.36
C SER A 320 15.40 -0.77 -20.04
N GLY A 321 15.71 -1.82 -19.27
CA GLY A 321 16.33 -3.06 -19.72
C GLY A 321 15.42 -4.01 -20.50
N TRP A 322 14.11 -3.74 -20.52
CA TRP A 322 13.15 -4.54 -21.25
C TRP A 322 13.25 -4.33 -22.77
N LYS A 323 13.31 -5.44 -23.52
CA LYS A 323 13.18 -5.47 -24.98
C LYS A 323 11.99 -6.34 -25.35
N ILE A 324 11.14 -5.87 -26.25
CA ILE A 324 9.89 -6.55 -26.60
C ILE A 324 9.84 -6.81 -28.11
N LYS A 325 9.37 -7.99 -28.49
CA LYS A 325 9.13 -8.41 -29.88
C LYS A 325 7.69 -8.90 -30.07
N LEU A 326 7.10 -8.53 -31.19
CA LEU A 326 5.82 -9.07 -31.71
C LEU A 326 6.09 -9.75 -33.05
N ASN A 327 5.85 -11.06 -33.13
CA ASN A 327 6.18 -11.87 -34.32
C ASN A 327 7.62 -11.57 -34.81
N ASP A 328 8.57 -11.61 -33.86
CA ASP A 328 9.99 -11.33 -34.05
C ASP A 328 10.39 -9.87 -34.42
N LYS A 329 9.41 -8.99 -34.64
CA LYS A 329 9.65 -7.56 -34.88
C LYS A 329 9.71 -6.78 -33.56
N LYS A 330 10.76 -5.98 -33.38
CA LYS A 330 10.95 -5.16 -32.17
C LYS A 330 9.82 -4.13 -32.05
N VAL A 331 9.29 -3.98 -30.84
CA VAL A 331 8.33 -2.93 -30.48
C VAL A 331 8.84 -2.13 -29.30
N LYS A 332 8.45 -0.84 -29.24
CA LYS A 332 8.89 0.05 -28.18
C LYS A 332 8.19 -0.32 -26.85
N PRO A 333 8.95 -0.66 -25.80
CA PRO A 333 8.41 -0.77 -24.44
C PRO A 333 7.91 0.60 -23.96
N ILE A 334 6.80 0.63 -23.24
CA ILE A 334 6.22 1.87 -22.68
C ILE A 334 5.86 1.67 -21.21
N LYS A 335 5.87 2.77 -20.45
CA LYS A 335 5.38 2.83 -19.08
C LYS A 335 3.85 2.98 -19.09
N VAL A 336 3.16 2.06 -18.44
CA VAL A 336 1.71 1.98 -18.30
C VAL A 336 1.33 2.23 -16.84
N ASP A 337 0.29 3.02 -16.59
CA ASP A 337 -0.23 3.36 -15.25
C ASP A 337 0.85 3.92 -14.30
N ASN A 338 1.84 4.61 -14.89
CA ASN A 338 3.07 5.15 -14.27
C ASN A 338 4.02 4.14 -13.60
N ALA A 339 3.69 2.86 -13.55
CA ALA A 339 4.45 1.88 -12.78
C ALA A 339 4.92 0.68 -13.61
N PHE A 340 4.11 0.24 -14.57
CA PHE A 340 4.29 -1.09 -15.17
C PHE A 340 4.79 -1.03 -16.61
N ILE A 341 5.45 -2.11 -17.04
CA ILE A 341 5.83 -2.27 -18.44
C ILE A 341 4.63 -2.71 -19.29
N GLY A 342 4.55 -2.15 -20.49
CA GLY A 342 3.62 -2.56 -21.53
C GLY A 342 4.10 -2.18 -22.93
N PHE A 343 3.25 -2.38 -23.93
CA PHE A 343 3.51 -2.01 -25.31
C PHE A 343 2.22 -1.92 -26.12
N LYS A 344 2.27 -1.25 -27.27
CA LYS A 344 1.07 -1.07 -28.13
C LYS A 344 0.87 -2.26 -29.06
N ILE A 345 -0.39 -2.64 -29.25
CA ILE A 345 -0.86 -3.43 -30.39
C ILE A 345 -1.64 -2.49 -31.31
N ASN A 346 -1.09 -2.22 -32.50
CA ASN A 346 -1.67 -1.22 -33.40
C ASN A 346 -2.79 -1.77 -34.29
N LYS A 347 -2.83 -3.09 -34.53
CA LYS A 347 -3.80 -3.75 -35.40
C LYS A 347 -4.32 -5.04 -34.74
N PRO A 348 -5.58 -5.44 -34.99
CA PRO A 348 -6.05 -6.78 -34.65
C PRO A 348 -5.20 -7.86 -35.33
N GLY A 349 -5.05 -9.01 -34.69
CA GLY A 349 -4.27 -10.11 -35.24
C GLY A 349 -3.82 -11.12 -34.19
N TYR A 350 -3.13 -12.16 -34.65
CA TYR A 350 -2.46 -13.12 -33.79
C TYR A 350 -0.98 -12.73 -33.64
N TYR A 351 -0.52 -12.67 -32.40
CA TYR A 351 0.84 -12.25 -32.07
C TYR A 351 1.51 -13.23 -31.12
N LYS A 352 2.74 -13.61 -31.44
CA LYS A 352 3.72 -14.18 -30.52
C LYS A 352 4.46 -13.02 -29.85
N ILE A 353 4.42 -12.98 -28.53
CA ILE A 353 5.07 -11.99 -27.68
C ILE A 353 6.34 -12.61 -27.11
N SER A 354 7.45 -11.88 -27.16
CA SER A 354 8.67 -12.18 -26.40
C SER A 354 9.13 -10.89 -25.72
N MET A 355 9.27 -10.94 -24.39
CA MET A 355 9.79 -9.87 -23.55
C MET A 355 11.07 -10.37 -22.89
N ILE A 356 12.19 -9.73 -23.20
CA ILE A 356 13.52 -10.14 -22.73
C ILE A 356 14.09 -9.01 -21.87
N TYR A 357 14.54 -9.34 -20.66
CA TYR A 357 15.17 -8.40 -19.75
C TYR A 357 16.70 -8.47 -19.86
N HIS A 358 17.35 -7.31 -19.90
CA HIS A 358 18.79 -7.16 -19.75
C HIS A 358 19.07 -6.03 -18.76
N THR A 359 19.80 -6.32 -17.69
CA THR A 359 20.17 -5.33 -16.67
C THR A 359 20.90 -4.15 -17.31
N PRO A 360 20.34 -2.92 -17.25
CA PRO A 360 21.00 -1.73 -17.78
C PRO A 360 22.37 -1.53 -17.14
N GLY A 361 23.38 -1.19 -17.94
CA GLY A 361 24.74 -0.95 -17.46
C GLY A 361 25.57 -2.20 -17.15
N LEU A 362 25.00 -3.41 -17.13
CA LEU A 362 25.76 -4.64 -16.82
C LEU A 362 26.93 -4.86 -17.80
N ASN A 363 26.70 -4.73 -19.10
CA ASN A 363 27.76 -4.90 -20.10
C ASN A 363 28.85 -3.83 -19.98
N LEU A 364 28.47 -2.59 -19.63
CA LEU A 364 29.42 -1.51 -19.38
C LEU A 364 30.25 -1.79 -18.12
N GLY A 365 29.61 -2.27 -17.05
CA GLY A 365 30.28 -2.69 -15.82
C GLY A 365 31.29 -3.81 -16.08
N ILE A 366 30.89 -4.87 -16.79
CA ILE A 366 31.79 -5.97 -17.18
C ILE A 366 32.99 -5.44 -17.98
N PHE A 367 32.76 -4.55 -18.93
CA PHE A 367 33.83 -3.96 -19.75
C PHE A 367 34.82 -3.14 -18.90
N ILE A 368 34.32 -2.28 -18.01
CA ILE A 368 35.16 -1.49 -17.09
C ILE A 368 35.94 -2.41 -16.16
N SER A 369 35.29 -3.41 -15.55
CA SER A 369 35.94 -4.38 -14.67
C SER A 369 37.05 -5.14 -15.37
N LEU A 370 36.85 -5.54 -16.63
CA LEU A 370 37.87 -6.26 -17.41
C LEU A 370 39.08 -5.36 -17.71
N ILE A 371 38.86 -4.09 -18.09
CA ILE A 371 39.95 -3.13 -18.31
C ILE A 371 40.75 -2.89 -17.03
N THR A 372 40.06 -2.65 -15.91
CA THR A 372 40.72 -2.46 -14.61
C THR A 372 41.52 -3.69 -14.21
N PHE A 373 40.98 -4.89 -14.44
CA PHE A 373 41.68 -6.14 -14.14
C PHE A 373 42.95 -6.31 -14.99
N ILE A 374 42.89 -6.03 -16.29
CA ILE A 374 44.06 -6.07 -17.18
C ILE A 374 45.12 -5.05 -16.74
N ALA A 375 44.69 -3.83 -16.39
CA ALA A 375 45.60 -2.79 -15.91
C ALA A 375 46.30 -3.18 -14.59
N LEU A 376 45.60 -3.85 -13.67
CA LEU A 376 46.17 -4.36 -12.42
C LEU A 376 47.19 -5.50 -12.65
N ILE A 377 46.93 -6.39 -13.61
CA ILE A 377 47.90 -7.43 -14.00
C ILE A 377 49.15 -6.78 -14.59
N PHE A 378 48.97 -5.79 -15.49
CA PHE A 378 50.07 -5.08 -16.11
C PHE A 378 50.92 -4.32 -15.08
N SER A 379 50.30 -3.63 -14.10
CA SER A 379 51.03 -2.91 -13.06
C SER A 379 51.81 -3.85 -12.13
N ARG A 380 51.22 -5.00 -11.75
CA ARG A 380 51.91 -6.06 -10.99
C ARG A 380 53.11 -6.62 -11.74
N PHE A 381 52.95 -6.90 -13.04
CA PHE A 381 54.04 -7.37 -13.89
C PHE A 381 55.16 -6.34 -14.01
N LEU A 382 54.82 -5.06 -14.18
CA LEU A 382 55.78 -3.96 -14.25
C LEU A 382 56.57 -3.82 -12.94
N MET A 383 55.89 -3.87 -11.78
CA MET A 383 56.56 -3.86 -10.47
C MET A 383 57.49 -5.05 -10.29
N PHE A 384 57.08 -6.25 -10.71
CA PHE A 384 57.95 -7.43 -10.65
C PHE A 384 59.24 -7.26 -11.47
N ILE A 385 59.15 -6.67 -12.68
CA ILE A 385 60.32 -6.37 -13.51
C ILE A 385 61.21 -5.31 -12.84
N LEU A 386 60.62 -4.26 -12.27
CA LEU A 386 61.37 -3.18 -11.61
C LEU A 386 62.11 -3.70 -10.37
N ASN A 387 61.45 -4.46 -9.49
CA ASN A 387 62.09 -5.03 -8.29
C ASN A 387 63.25 -5.98 -8.66
N LYS A 388 63.10 -6.77 -9.74
CA LYS A 388 64.17 -7.67 -10.20
C LYS A 388 65.38 -6.91 -10.79
N LYS A 389 65.21 -5.65 -11.19
CA LYS A 389 66.31 -4.78 -11.61
C LYS A 389 67.03 -4.12 -10.43
N GLU A 390 66.37 -3.94 -9.28
CA GLU A 390 67.00 -3.37 -8.07
C GLU A 390 67.84 -4.40 -7.30
N GLU A 391 67.58 -5.70 -7.47
CA GLU A 391 68.36 -6.79 -6.85
C GLU A 391 69.65 -7.18 -7.62
N LYS A 392 69.93 -6.56 -8.78
CA LYS A 392 71.15 -6.75 -9.57
C LYS A 392 71.98 -5.49 -9.55
#